data_AF-A0A4Q2YTU7-F1
#
_entry.id   AF-A0A4Q2YTU7-F1
#
_cell.length_a   1.000
_cell.length_b   1.000
_cell.length_c   1.000
_cell.angle_alpha   90.00
_cell.angle_beta   90.00
_cell.angle_gamma   90.00
#
_symmetry.space_group_name_H-M   'P 1'
#
loop_
_entity.id
_entity.type
_entity.pdbx_description
1 polymer ?
#
loop_
_entity_poly.entity_id
_entity_poly.type
_entity_poly.pdbx_seq_one_letter_code
_entity_poly.pdbx_strand_id
1 'polypeptide(L)'
;MDLNRKSHAIAVAASVLLGAWFVYSGGLKIFGTGLDRFTFDISNYKLVKAPWDAVAAYTVPWFELIAGVCLMLGILKRGAILTVAGLVVVFSISVGWAWGHGLD
;
A
#
# COMPACT_ATOMS: atom_id res chain seq x y z
N MET A 1 13.99 16.80 28.16
CA MET A 1 14.70 15.68 27.47
C MET A 1 13.76 14.50 27.19
N ASP A 2 12.72 14.27 28.01
CA ASP A 2 11.74 13.16 27.85
C ASP A 2 10.77 13.26 26.67
N LEU A 3 10.46 14.48 26.21
CA LEU A 3 9.47 14.70 25.14
C LEU A 3 9.90 14.01 23.83
N ASN A 4 11.21 14.05 23.53
CA ASN A 4 11.77 13.47 22.31
C ASN A 4 11.76 11.93 22.35
N ARG A 5 11.93 11.31 23.52
CA ARG A 5 11.94 9.85 23.66
C ARG A 5 10.53 9.25 23.51
N LYS A 6 9.53 9.95 24.02
CA LYS A 6 8.10 9.57 23.86
C LYS A 6 7.65 9.74 22.41
N SER A 7 8.00 10.85 21.74
CA SER A 7 7.65 11.03 20.32
C SER A 7 8.31 10.00 19.42
N HIS A 8 9.57 9.62 19.68
CA HIS A 8 10.23 8.53 18.96
C HIS A 8 9.55 7.18 19.17
N ALA A 9 9.15 6.86 20.41
CA ALA A 9 8.44 5.62 20.69
C ALA A 9 7.08 5.56 19.98
N ILE A 10 6.33 6.67 19.96
CA ILE A 10 5.05 6.79 19.25
C ILE A 10 5.26 6.63 17.74
N ALA A 11 6.27 7.29 17.17
CA ALA A 11 6.58 7.18 15.74
C ALA A 11 6.95 5.74 15.34
N VAL A 12 7.71 5.04 16.19
CA VAL A 12 8.05 3.62 15.96
C VAL A 12 6.82 2.74 16.07
N ALA A 13 5.98 2.91 17.09
CA ALA A 13 4.75 2.15 17.25
C ALA A 13 3.80 2.37 16.05
N ALA A 14 3.60 3.61 15.63
CA ALA A 14 2.80 3.95 14.45
C ALA A 14 3.36 3.32 13.17
N SER A 15 4.68 3.33 12.99
CA SER A 15 5.35 2.71 11.84
C SER A 15 5.18 1.18 11.83
N VAL A 16 5.28 0.53 12.99
CA VAL A 16 5.09 -0.92 13.12
C VAL A 16 3.63 -1.29 12.83
N LEU A 17 2.67 -0.54 13.37
CA LEU A 17 1.24 -0.76 13.11
C LEU A 17 0.88 -0.53 11.65
N LEU A 18 1.36 0.56 11.03
CA LEU A 18 1.16 0.83 9.60
C LEU A 18 1.82 -0.24 8.74
N GLY A 19 3.05 -0.65 9.07
CA GLY A 19 3.76 -1.69 8.33
C GLY A 19 3.03 -3.03 8.42
N ALA A 20 2.56 -3.42 9.61
CA ALA A 20 1.76 -4.62 9.80
C ALA A 20 0.45 -4.58 9.02
N TRP A 21 -0.22 -3.43 8.97
CA TRP A 21 -1.43 -3.23 8.16
C TRP A 21 -1.16 -3.42 6.67
N PHE A 22 -0.09 -2.83 6.15
CA PHE A 22 0.32 -2.97 4.74
C PHE A 22 0.71 -4.41 4.39
N VAL A 23 1.43 -5.11 5.28
CA VAL A 23 1.75 -6.54 5.10
C VAL A 23 0.49 -7.39 5.10
N TYR A 24 -0.42 -7.15 6.04
CA TYR A 24 -1.68 -7.88 6.12
C TYR A 24 -2.55 -7.64 4.88
N SER A 25 -2.71 -6.38 4.46
CA SER A 25 -3.48 -6.01 3.27
C SER A 25 -2.87 -6.57 1.98
N GLY A 26 -1.56 -6.41 1.79
CA GLY A 26 -0.83 -6.98 0.64
C GLY A 26 -0.90 -8.51 0.62
N GLY A 27 -0.74 -9.15 1.78
CA GLY A 27 -0.88 -10.60 1.93
C GLY A 27 -2.29 -11.09 1.60
N LEU A 28 -3.33 -10.36 1.99
CA LEU A 28 -4.73 -10.68 1.64
C LEU A 28 -4.99 -10.60 0.12
N LYS A 29 -4.38 -9.62 -0.55
CA LYS A 29 -4.45 -9.45 -2.02
C LYS A 29 -3.75 -10.59 -2.77
N ILE A 30 -2.65 -11.13 -2.22
CA ILE A 30 -1.88 -12.21 -2.86
C ILE A 30 -2.44 -13.60 -2.52
N PHE A 31 -2.73 -13.87 -1.24
CA PHE A 31 -3.01 -15.21 -0.72
C PHE A 31 -4.48 -15.46 -0.37
N GLY A 32 -5.26 -14.42 -0.10
CA GLY A 32 -6.61 -14.57 0.47
C GLY A 32 -7.75 -14.64 -0.55
N THR A 33 -7.71 -13.82 -1.60
CA THR A 33 -8.82 -13.70 -2.57
C THR A 33 -8.44 -14.06 -4.01
N GLY A 34 -7.18 -14.39 -4.25
CA GLY A 34 -6.63 -14.54 -5.59
C GLY A 34 -6.47 -13.17 -6.25
N LEU A 35 -5.36 -13.00 -6.97
CA LEU A 35 -5.06 -11.78 -7.71
C LEU A 35 -6.18 -11.39 -8.70
N ASP A 36 -7.05 -12.33 -9.05
CA ASP A 36 -8.16 -12.18 -9.99
C ASP A 36 -9.19 -11.13 -9.56
N ARG A 37 -9.52 -11.04 -8.26
CA ARG A 37 -10.48 -10.03 -7.76
C ARG A 37 -9.91 -8.63 -7.81
N PHE A 38 -8.65 -8.48 -7.42
CA PHE A 38 -7.95 -7.20 -7.46
C PHE A 38 -7.65 -6.75 -8.89
N THR A 39 -7.37 -7.70 -9.79
CA THR A 39 -7.23 -7.46 -11.23
C THR A 39 -8.57 -7.05 -11.83
N PHE A 40 -9.67 -7.69 -11.44
CA PHE A 40 -11.02 -7.30 -11.86
C PHE A 40 -11.35 -5.87 -11.41
N ASP A 41 -11.11 -5.52 -10.14
CA ASP A 41 -11.36 -4.17 -9.63
C ASP A 41 -10.50 -3.12 -10.38
N ILE A 42 -9.21 -3.40 -10.61
CA ILE A 42 -8.31 -2.48 -11.36
C ILE A 42 -8.72 -2.37 -12.83
N SER A 43 -9.07 -3.46 -13.51
CA SER A 43 -9.60 -3.41 -14.88
C SER A 43 -10.93 -2.66 -14.93
N ASN A 44 -11.79 -2.80 -13.92
CA ASN A 44 -13.07 -2.12 -13.83
C ASN A 44 -12.89 -0.61 -13.58
N TYR A 45 -11.86 -0.23 -12.83
CA TYR A 45 -11.50 1.16 -12.59
C TYR A 45 -11.02 1.93 -13.84
N LYS A 46 -10.71 1.24 -14.96
CA LYS A 46 -10.25 1.82 -16.24
C LYS A 46 -9.11 2.85 -16.12
N LEU A 47 -8.44 2.92 -14.98
CA LEU A 47 -7.37 3.86 -14.68
C LEU A 47 -6.15 3.63 -15.55
N VAL A 48 -5.93 2.39 -15.97
CA VAL A 48 -4.81 2.02 -16.83
C VAL A 48 -5.31 1.05 -17.91
N LYS A 49 -4.94 1.32 -19.16
CA LYS A 49 -5.35 0.50 -20.30
C LYS A 49 -4.62 -0.85 -20.25
N ALA A 50 -5.32 -1.94 -20.56
CA ALA A 50 -4.70 -3.25 -20.72
C ALA A 50 -3.46 -3.15 -21.64
N PRO A 51 -2.31 -3.72 -21.26
CA PRO A 51 -2.08 -4.70 -20.17
C PRO A 51 -1.50 -4.12 -18.86
N TRP A 52 -1.44 -2.79 -18.71
CA TRP A 52 -0.79 -2.15 -17.57
C TRP A 52 -1.55 -2.30 -16.24
N ASP A 53 -2.85 -2.54 -16.32
CA ASP A 53 -3.73 -2.92 -15.21
C ASP A 53 -3.26 -4.22 -14.53
N ALA A 54 -2.96 -5.26 -15.31
CA ALA A 54 -2.46 -6.52 -14.81
C ALA A 54 -1.06 -6.39 -14.18
N VAL A 55 -0.19 -5.56 -14.77
CA VAL A 55 1.15 -5.29 -14.22
C VAL A 55 1.04 -4.55 -12.88
N ALA A 56 0.17 -3.54 -12.77
CA ALA A 56 -0.06 -2.83 -11.53
C ALA A 56 -0.68 -3.75 -10.46
N ALA A 57 -1.68 -4.55 -10.83
CA ALA A 57 -2.33 -5.51 -9.94
C ALA A 57 -1.33 -6.53 -9.37
N TYR A 58 -0.35 -6.97 -10.17
CA TYR A 58 0.67 -7.90 -9.72
C TYR A 58 1.75 -7.22 -8.88
N THR A 59 2.23 -6.04 -9.28
CA THR A 59 3.42 -5.41 -8.66
C THR A 59 3.10 -4.67 -7.35
N VAL A 60 1.94 -4.02 -7.27
CA VAL A 60 1.54 -3.19 -6.10
C VAL A 60 1.52 -4.00 -4.79
N PRO A 61 0.91 -5.21 -4.72
CA PRO A 61 0.89 -6.00 -3.50
C PRO A 61 2.29 -6.40 -3.00
N TRP A 62 3.24 -6.68 -3.91
CA TRP A 62 4.62 -6.98 -3.54
C TRP A 62 5.32 -5.76 -2.96
N PHE A 63 5.11 -4.57 -3.54
CA PHE A 63 5.64 -3.32 -2.98
C PHE A 63 5.03 -3.00 -1.61
N GLU A 64 3.73 -3.23 -1.41
CA GLU A 64 3.06 -3.08 -0.10
C GLU A 64 3.67 -4.01 0.96
N LEU A 65 3.91 -5.27 0.62
CA LEU A 65 4.52 -6.26 1.51
C LEU A 65 5.96 -5.90 1.86
N ILE A 66 6.80 -5.62 0.86
CA ILE A 66 8.22 -5.29 1.08
C ILE A 66 8.34 -3.99 1.89
N ALA A 67 7.58 -2.95 1.53
CA ALA A 67 7.59 -1.69 2.26
C ALA A 67 7.07 -1.85 3.69
N GLY A 68 6.01 -2.63 3.90
CA GLY A 68 5.45 -2.90 5.21
C GLY A 68 6.42 -3.68 6.12
N VAL A 69 7.09 -4.71 5.60
CA VAL A 69 8.13 -5.46 6.33
C VAL A 69 9.32 -4.56 6.67
N CYS A 70 9.82 -3.76 5.72
CA CYS A 70 10.90 -2.82 5.96
C CYS A 70 10.52 -1.77 7.03
N LEU A 71 9.28 -1.26 6.98
CA LEU A 71 8.77 -0.29 7.95
C LEU A 71 8.68 -0.90 9.36
N MET A 72 8.22 -2.16 9.47
CA MET A 72 8.16 -2.91 10.74
C MET A 72 9.54 -3.17 11.33
N LEU A 73 10.49 -3.64 10.51
CA LEU A 73 11.86 -3.95 10.95
C LEU A 73 12.69 -2.69 11.18
N GLY A 74 12.21 -1.52 10.78
CA GLY A 74 12.94 -0.26 10.83
C GLY A 74 14.14 -0.21 9.89
N ILE A 75 14.21 -1.14 8.93
CA ILE A 75 15.25 -1.24 7.92
C ILE A 75 14.85 -0.33 6.77
N LEU A 76 15.78 0.52 6.28
CA LEU A 76 15.50 1.49 5.23
C LEU A 76 14.29 2.39 5.53
N LYS A 77 14.09 2.83 6.79
CA LYS A 77 12.93 3.66 7.22
C LYS A 77 12.56 4.78 6.24
N ARG A 78 13.55 5.53 5.72
CA ARG A 78 13.29 6.61 4.76
C ARG A 78 12.70 6.09 3.44
N GLY A 79 13.21 4.96 2.94
CA GLY A 79 12.68 4.30 1.75
C GLY A 79 11.30 3.70 2.00
N ALA A 80 11.11 3.00 3.11
CA ALA A 80 9.82 2.43 3.49
C ALA A 80 8.71 3.49 3.63
N ILE A 81 9.03 4.63 4.27
CA ILE A 81 8.10 5.76 4.38
C ILE A 81 7.77 6.35 3.01
N LEU A 82 8.77 6.55 2.14
CA LEU A 82 8.57 7.04 0.78
C LEU A 82 7.68 6.10 -0.04
N THR A 83 7.92 4.79 0.03
CA THR A 83 7.12 3.79 -0.69
C THR A 83 5.68 3.76 -0.17
N VAL A 84 5.48 3.76 1.15
CA VAL A 84 4.14 3.81 1.74
C VAL A 84 3.41 5.11 1.36
N ALA A 85 4.08 6.26 1.43
CA ALA A 85 3.50 7.53 1.02
C ALA A 85 3.13 7.54 -0.47
N GLY A 86 4.00 7.02 -1.33
CA GLY A 86 3.73 6.86 -2.76
C GLY A 86 2.52 5.96 -3.02
N LEU A 87 2.45 4.81 -2.35
CA LEU A 87 1.33 3.88 -2.46
C LEU A 87 0.01 4.52 -2.02
N VAL A 88 0.00 5.26 -0.91
CA VAL A 88 -1.19 5.98 -0.42
C VAL A 88 -1.66 7.03 -1.43
N VAL A 89 -0.73 7.80 -2.02
CA VAL A 89 -1.05 8.81 -3.04
C VAL A 89 -1.65 8.16 -4.27
N VAL A 90 -1.01 7.09 -4.79
CA VAL A 90 -1.51 6.36 -5.96
C VAL A 90 -2.90 5.80 -5.70
N PHE A 91 -3.12 5.15 -4.56
CA PHE A 91 -4.44 4.62 -4.21
C PHE A 91 -5.49 5.72 -4.07
N SER A 92 -5.14 6.86 -3.46
CA SER A 92 -6.07 7.98 -3.29
C SER A 92 -6.48 8.59 -4.62
N ILE A 93 -5.53 8.72 -5.56
CA ILE A 93 -5.81 9.18 -6.93
C ILE A 93 -6.69 8.17 -7.64
N SER A 94 -6.41 6.87 -7.53
CA SER A 94 -7.21 5.82 -8.15
C SER A 94 -8.65 5.83 -7.64
N VAL A 95 -8.86 5.86 -6.33
CA VAL A 95 -10.22 5.92 -5.75
C VAL A 95 -10.93 7.21 -6.16
N GLY A 96 -10.24 8.36 -6.13
CA GLY A 96 -10.82 9.63 -6.56
C GLY A 96 -11.21 9.64 -8.05
N TRP A 97 -10.39 9.03 -8.90
CA TRP A 97 -10.69 8.88 -10.32
C TRP A 97 -11.88 7.97 -10.57
N ALA A 98 -11.94 6.83 -9.89
CA ALA A 98 -13.05 5.89 -9.96
C ALA A 98 -14.38 6.56 -9.62
N TRP A 99 -14.39 7.30 -8.51
CA TRP A 99 -15.57 8.05 -8.06
C TRP A 99 -15.98 9.13 -9.06
N GLY A 100 -15.02 9.85 -9.65
CA GLY A 100 -15.29 10.84 -10.70
C GLY A 100 -15.86 10.24 -12.00
N HIS A 101 -15.67 8.94 -12.23
CA HIS A 101 -16.18 8.22 -13.40
C HIS A 101 -17.39 7.33 -13.09
N GLY A 102 -17.90 7.35 -11.84
CA GLY A 102 -19.05 6.56 -11.42
C GLY A 102 -18.79 5.04 -11.43
N LEU A 103 -17.53 4.64 -11.27
CA LEU A 103 -17.11 3.25 -11.16
C LEU A 103 -17.00 2.91 -9.67
N ASP A 104 -17.84 2.00 -9.19
CA ASP A 104 -17.85 1.50 -7.80
C ASP A 104 -17.06 0.17 -7.73
#